data_AF-A0A538BEW9-F1
#
_entry.id   AF-A0A538BEW9-F1
#
_cell.length_a   1.000
_cell.length_b   1.000
_cell.length_c   1.000
_cell.angle_alpha   90.00
_cell.angle_beta   90.00
_cell.angle_gamma   90.00
#
_symmetry.space_group_name_H-M   'P 1'
#
loop_
_entity.id
_entity.type
_entity.pdbx_description
1 polymer ?
#
loop_
_entity_poly.entity_id
_entity_poly.type
_entity_poly.pdbx_seq_one_letter_code
_entity_poly.pdbx_strand_id
1 'polypeptide(L)'
;MKHRRYWVGGIAALLVAAAASFAVAAAGSSKHARSTKLTKVTLQLKWVTQAQFAGYYAAKAKGYYQQSGLDVNIKVGGPDIIPETVVAGGAAQFGLDWVSNLLAARDSGTKLVDIAQVFQRSGMTEVTWKDTGLNTIAKLRGKKVGNWLGGNQWELFAALARAGMDPI
;
A
#
# COMPACT_ATOMS: atom_id res chain seq x y z
N MET A 1 -36.17 82.96 1.37
CA MET A 1 -35.24 82.15 2.19
C MET A 1 -35.85 80.74 2.31
N LYS A 2 -35.44 79.79 1.46
CA LYS A 2 -34.43 78.74 1.68
C LYS A 2 -34.81 77.63 2.71
N HIS A 3 -35.08 76.44 2.16
CA HIS A 3 -34.61 75.09 2.56
C HIS A 3 -34.90 74.46 3.94
N ARG A 4 -35.61 73.30 3.92
CA ARG A 4 -35.27 71.95 4.49
C ARG A 4 -36.57 71.13 4.59
N ARG A 5 -36.95 70.17 3.74
CA ARG A 5 -36.30 69.00 3.08
C ARG A 5 -35.76 67.94 4.06
N TYR A 6 -36.59 66.91 4.27
CA TYR A 6 -36.24 65.47 4.23
C TYR A 6 -35.15 64.95 5.18
N TRP A 7 -35.45 64.73 6.47
CA TRP A 7 -34.48 64.10 7.41
C TRP A 7 -35.08 63.06 8.39
N VAL A 8 -36.30 62.57 8.15
CA VAL A 8 -36.91 61.58 9.07
C VAL A 8 -37.19 60.22 8.41
N GLY A 9 -37.18 60.13 7.07
CA GLY A 9 -37.43 58.87 6.35
C GLY A 9 -36.23 57.91 6.22
N GLY A 10 -35.00 58.37 6.50
CA GLY A 10 -33.78 57.58 6.26
C GLY A 10 -33.42 56.57 7.36
N ILE A 11 -33.89 56.77 8.59
CA ILE A 11 -33.45 55.97 9.74
C ILE A 11 -34.29 54.69 9.89
N ALA A 12 -35.57 54.71 9.48
CA ALA A 12 -36.43 53.52 9.51
C ALA A 12 -36.05 52.47 8.46
N ALA A 13 -35.46 52.87 7.32
CA ALA A 13 -35.03 51.95 6.27
C ALA A 13 -33.72 51.19 6.59
N LEU A 14 -32.89 51.72 7.50
CA LEU A 14 -31.61 51.10 7.88
C LEU A 14 -31.74 50.04 8.98
N LEU A 15 -32.82 50.06 9.77
CA LEU A 15 -33.04 49.06 10.83
C LEU A 15 -33.69 47.76 10.31
N VAL A 16 -34.45 47.82 9.21
CA VAL A 16 -35.01 46.62 8.58
C VAL A 16 -33.95 45.87 7.75
N ALA A 17 -32.94 46.56 7.23
CA ALA A 17 -31.82 45.95 6.51
C ALA A 17 -30.80 45.22 7.42
N ALA A 18 -30.71 45.61 8.70
CA ALA A 18 -29.80 44.97 9.67
C ALA A 18 -30.36 43.64 10.22
N ALA A 19 -31.68 43.48 10.29
CA ALA A 19 -32.32 42.23 10.73
C ALA A 19 -32.35 41.14 9.64
N ALA A 20 -32.33 41.53 8.35
CA ALA A 20 -32.24 40.59 7.23
C ALA A 20 -30.81 40.02 7.04
N SER A 21 -29.80 40.70 7.58
CA SER A 21 -28.39 40.29 7.44
C SER A 21 -27.93 39.27 8.50
N PHE A 22 -28.70 39.08 9.58
CA PHE A 22 -28.39 38.10 10.63
C PHE A 22 -29.11 36.76 10.48
N ALA A 23 -30.13 36.67 9.63
CA ALA A 23 -30.87 35.43 9.38
C ALA A 23 -30.21 34.52 8.31
N VAL A 24 -29.22 35.03 7.57
CA VAL A 24 -28.48 34.27 6.53
C VAL A 24 -27.11 33.76 7.06
N ALA A 25 -26.87 33.80 8.37
CA ALA A 25 -25.68 33.22 8.98
C ALA A 25 -25.92 31.86 9.66
N ALA A 26 -27.18 31.42 9.79
CA ALA A 26 -27.57 30.19 10.47
C ALA A 26 -28.12 29.10 9.55
N ALA A 27 -28.12 29.32 8.23
CA ALA A 27 -28.46 28.30 7.24
C ALA A 27 -27.29 27.32 7.05
N GLY A 28 -27.15 26.43 8.03
CA GLY A 28 -26.67 25.07 7.86
C GLY A 28 -25.44 24.90 6.97
N SER A 29 -24.27 25.15 7.54
CA SER A 29 -23.12 24.27 7.28
C SER A 29 -23.44 22.88 7.84
N SER A 30 -24.44 22.21 7.26
CA SER A 30 -24.49 20.76 7.29
C SER A 30 -23.25 20.34 6.53
N LYS A 31 -22.16 20.09 7.26
CA LYS A 31 -21.13 19.16 6.83
C LYS A 31 -21.91 17.88 6.54
N HIS A 32 -22.36 17.73 5.29
CA HIS A 32 -22.65 16.43 4.73
C HIS A 32 -21.37 15.67 4.99
N ALA A 33 -21.37 14.87 6.06
CA ALA A 33 -20.47 13.76 6.18
C ALA A 33 -20.79 12.95 4.92
N ARG A 34 -20.07 13.22 3.83
CA ARG A 34 -20.01 12.29 2.71
C ARG A 34 -19.50 11.04 3.39
N SER A 35 -20.41 10.10 3.60
CA SER A 35 -20.07 8.69 3.72
C SER A 35 -19.39 8.36 2.40
N THR A 36 -18.11 8.70 2.27
CA THR A 36 -17.26 8.26 1.18
C THR A 36 -17.21 6.76 1.31
N LYS A 37 -18.01 6.09 0.47
CA LYS A 37 -18.04 4.64 0.38
C LYS A 37 -16.60 4.20 0.16
N LEU A 38 -16.03 3.51 1.14
CA LEU A 38 -14.66 3.04 1.06
C LEU A 38 -14.55 2.01 -0.08
N THR A 39 -13.49 2.12 -0.86
CA THR A 39 -13.16 1.13 -1.88
C THR A 39 -12.56 -0.09 -1.20
N LYS A 40 -13.26 -1.22 -1.27
CA LYS A 40 -12.77 -2.48 -0.73
C LYS A 40 -11.63 -3.01 -1.59
N VAL A 41 -10.50 -3.28 -0.97
CA VAL A 41 -9.34 -3.89 -1.63
C VAL A 41 -8.72 -4.95 -0.73
N THR A 42 -8.17 -5.98 -1.35
CA THR A 42 -7.42 -7.03 -0.64
C THR A 42 -5.94 -6.91 -0.97
N LEU A 43 -5.13 -6.90 0.09
CA LEU A 43 -3.67 -7.00 0.05
C LEU A 43 -3.25 -8.41 0.46
N GLN A 44 -2.69 -9.17 -0.47
CA GLN A 44 -2.11 -10.48 -0.21
C GLN A 44 -0.66 -10.34 0.24
N LEU A 45 -0.37 -10.69 1.49
CA LEU A 45 1.01 -10.77 1.98
C LEU A 45 1.71 -11.97 1.36
N LYS A 46 3.04 -11.88 1.18
CA LYS A 46 3.88 -13.01 0.81
C LYS A 46 3.88 -14.12 1.85
N TRP A 47 4.00 -13.73 3.11
CA TRP A 47 4.34 -14.62 4.20
C TRP A 47 3.35 -14.51 5.35
N VAL A 48 3.54 -15.36 6.36
CA VAL A 48 2.80 -15.24 7.61
C VAL A 48 3.09 -13.91 8.29
N THR A 49 2.19 -13.46 9.17
CA THR A 49 2.35 -12.19 9.88
C THR A 49 3.69 -12.15 10.63
N GLN A 50 4.57 -11.23 10.23
CA GLN A 50 5.89 -11.01 10.80
C GLN A 50 6.24 -9.52 10.75
N ALA A 51 7.33 -9.14 11.43
CA ALA A 51 7.75 -7.76 11.59
C ALA A 51 7.91 -6.99 10.26
N GLN A 52 8.32 -7.68 9.18
CA GLN A 52 8.44 -7.10 7.84
C GLN A 52 7.12 -6.50 7.29
N PHE A 53 5.96 -6.93 7.81
CA PHE A 53 4.65 -6.42 7.40
C PHE A 53 4.04 -5.42 8.40
N ALA A 54 4.75 -5.06 9.48
CA ALA A 54 4.22 -4.24 10.56
C ALA A 54 3.67 -2.89 10.06
N GLY A 55 4.30 -2.28 9.04
CA GLY A 55 3.84 -1.03 8.44
C GLY A 55 2.41 -1.10 7.88
N TYR A 56 2.03 -2.21 7.24
CA TYR A 56 0.69 -2.39 6.66
C TYR A 56 -0.38 -2.54 7.76
N TYR A 57 -0.06 -3.30 8.82
CA TYR A 57 -0.96 -3.43 9.97
C TYR A 57 -1.07 -2.12 10.76
N ALA A 58 0.04 -1.41 10.95
CA ALA A 58 0.06 -0.11 11.60
C ALA A 58 -0.77 0.93 10.82
N ALA A 59 -0.68 0.94 9.48
CA ALA A 59 -1.49 1.81 8.63
C ALA A 59 -2.99 1.53 8.79
N LYS A 60 -3.37 0.24 8.87
CA LYS A 60 -4.76 -0.16 9.16
C LYS A 60 -5.21 0.27 10.56
N ALA A 61 -4.40 0.03 11.58
CA ALA A 61 -4.72 0.36 12.97
C ALA A 61 -4.80 1.88 13.20
N LYS A 62 -3.97 2.67 12.52
CA LYS A 62 -3.93 4.14 12.60
C LYS A 62 -4.98 4.83 11.72
N GLY A 63 -5.75 4.06 10.95
CA GLY A 63 -6.82 4.62 10.12
C GLY A 63 -6.37 5.19 8.77
N TYR A 64 -5.12 4.99 8.37
CA TYR A 64 -4.55 5.63 7.17
C TYR A 64 -5.23 5.15 5.89
N TYR A 65 -5.61 3.88 5.82
CA TYR A 65 -6.37 3.38 4.67
C TYR A 65 -7.75 4.04 4.54
N GLN A 66 -8.50 4.17 5.65
CA GLN A 66 -9.79 4.86 5.61
C GLN A 66 -9.64 6.33 5.26
N GLN A 67 -8.60 7.01 5.75
CA GLN A 67 -8.28 8.39 5.38
C GLN A 67 -7.99 8.54 3.88
N SER A 68 -7.40 7.50 3.26
CA SER A 68 -7.20 7.41 1.81
C SER A 68 -8.41 6.86 1.04
N GLY A 69 -9.56 6.66 1.70
CA GLY A 69 -10.78 6.15 1.05
C GLY A 69 -10.80 4.64 0.76
N LEU A 70 -9.93 3.86 1.42
CA LEU A 70 -9.80 2.41 1.23
C LEU A 70 -10.28 1.62 2.46
N ASP A 71 -10.95 0.50 2.20
CA ASP A 71 -11.21 -0.56 3.17
C ASP A 71 -10.31 -1.76 2.83
N VAL A 72 -9.15 -1.82 3.49
CA VAL A 72 -8.12 -2.82 3.17
C VAL A 72 -8.30 -4.09 4.01
N ASN A 73 -8.57 -5.19 3.32
CA ASN A 73 -8.44 -6.53 3.86
C ASN A 73 -7.00 -7.04 3.67
N ILE A 74 -6.31 -7.35 4.76
CA ILE A 74 -4.94 -7.88 4.71
C ILE A 74 -5.04 -9.39 4.87
N LYS A 75 -4.71 -10.14 3.82
CA LYS A 75 -4.65 -11.60 3.84
C LYS A 75 -3.22 -12.06 4.12
N VAL A 76 -3.11 -12.97 5.06
CA VAL A 76 -1.83 -13.62 5.40
C VAL A 76 -1.39 -14.50 4.23
N GLY A 77 -0.07 -14.55 3.98
CA GLY A 77 0.54 -15.44 3.01
C GLY A 77 0.98 -16.76 3.66
N GLY A 78 1.99 -17.40 3.07
CA GLY A 78 2.53 -18.64 3.61
C GLY A 78 3.26 -19.47 2.55
N PRO A 79 3.68 -20.70 2.94
CA PRO A 79 4.44 -21.63 2.12
C PRO A 79 3.92 -21.84 0.70
N ASP A 80 2.59 -21.95 0.60
CA ASP A 80 1.89 -22.44 -0.58
C ASP A 80 1.14 -21.32 -1.30
N ILE A 81 1.38 -20.06 -0.91
CA ILE A 81 0.70 -18.89 -1.47
C ILE A 81 1.69 -18.13 -2.34
N ILE A 82 1.36 -18.03 -3.62
CA ILE A 82 2.08 -17.21 -4.60
C ILE A 82 1.24 -15.94 -4.86
N PRO A 83 1.63 -14.77 -4.31
CA PRO A 83 0.90 -13.52 -4.44
C PRO A 83 0.57 -13.15 -5.89
N GLU A 84 1.49 -13.39 -6.83
CA GLU A 84 1.30 -13.11 -8.25
C GLU A 84 0.13 -13.90 -8.82
N THR A 85 0.01 -15.19 -8.51
CA THR A 85 -1.12 -16.02 -8.93
C THR A 85 -2.43 -15.55 -8.31
N VAL A 86 -2.41 -15.16 -7.03
CA VAL A 86 -3.60 -14.63 -6.33
C VAL A 86 -4.10 -13.34 -6.97
N VAL A 87 -3.19 -12.42 -7.32
CA VAL A 87 -3.55 -11.14 -7.95
C VAL A 87 -3.96 -11.35 -9.41
N ALA A 88 -3.21 -12.14 -10.18
CA ALA A 88 -3.55 -12.44 -11.58
C ALA A 88 -4.91 -13.16 -11.70
N GLY A 89 -5.26 -14.01 -10.72
CA GLY A 89 -6.56 -14.67 -10.63
C GLY A 89 -7.69 -13.77 -10.10
N GLY A 90 -7.42 -12.53 -9.72
CA GLY A 90 -8.41 -11.57 -9.25
C GLY A 90 -8.88 -11.76 -7.80
N ALA A 91 -8.29 -12.69 -7.05
CA ALA A 91 -8.62 -12.94 -5.65
C ALA A 91 -8.07 -11.87 -4.68
N ALA A 92 -7.11 -11.06 -5.13
CA ALA A 92 -6.63 -9.87 -4.45
C ALA A 92 -6.34 -8.75 -5.47
N GLN A 93 -6.41 -7.50 -5.04
CA GLN A 93 -6.06 -6.34 -5.87
C GLN A 93 -4.56 -6.02 -5.80
N PHE A 94 -3.93 -6.31 -4.67
CA PHE A 94 -2.52 -6.06 -4.44
C PHE A 94 -1.86 -7.30 -3.85
N GLY A 95 -0.60 -7.51 -4.22
CA GLY A 95 0.27 -8.53 -3.66
C GLY A 95 1.58 -7.89 -3.20
N LEU A 96 2.19 -8.47 -2.17
CA LEU A 96 3.57 -8.17 -1.79
C LEU A 96 4.42 -9.39 -2.08
N ASP A 97 5.50 -9.21 -2.82
CA ASP A 97 6.51 -10.24 -3.05
C ASP A 97 7.86 -9.60 -3.41
N TRP A 98 8.88 -10.43 -3.64
CA TRP A 98 10.17 -10.09 -4.22
C TRP A 98 10.01 -9.64 -5.67
N VAL A 99 10.79 -8.65 -6.08
CA VAL A 99 10.78 -8.13 -7.46
C VAL A 99 11.11 -9.23 -8.48
N SER A 100 12.00 -10.15 -8.12
CA SER A 100 12.36 -11.29 -8.98
C SER A 100 11.17 -12.19 -9.30
N ASN A 101 10.24 -12.38 -8.36
CA ASN A 101 9.04 -13.18 -8.58
C ASN A 101 8.10 -12.50 -9.56
N LEU A 102 7.89 -11.20 -9.38
CA LEU A 102 7.07 -10.41 -10.28
C LEU A 102 7.64 -10.40 -11.71
N LEU A 103 8.97 -10.30 -11.86
CA LEU A 103 9.64 -10.39 -13.17
C LEU A 103 9.37 -11.75 -13.82
N ALA A 104 9.60 -12.85 -13.10
CA ALA A 104 9.33 -14.20 -13.63
C ALA A 104 7.85 -14.41 -14.00
N ALA A 105 6.91 -13.88 -13.20
CA ALA A 105 5.49 -13.94 -13.49
C ALA A 105 5.12 -13.13 -14.75
N ARG A 106 5.76 -11.97 -14.96
CA ARG A 106 5.57 -11.16 -16.16
C ARG A 106 6.16 -11.83 -17.41
N ASP A 107 7.33 -12.45 -17.29
CA ASP A 107 7.94 -13.23 -18.38
C ASP A 107 7.05 -14.42 -18.79
N SER A 108 6.26 -14.94 -17.85
CA SER A 108 5.24 -15.97 -18.10
C SER A 108 3.92 -15.43 -18.69
N GLY A 109 3.87 -14.14 -19.05
CA GLY A 109 2.75 -13.51 -19.77
C GLY A 109 1.70 -12.84 -18.88
N THR A 110 1.91 -12.75 -17.56
CA THR A 110 0.97 -12.00 -16.70
C THR A 110 1.05 -10.49 -16.96
N LYS A 111 -0.06 -9.78 -16.71
CA LYS A 111 -0.14 -8.31 -16.85
C LYS A 111 0.09 -7.57 -15.52
N LEU A 112 0.74 -8.22 -14.56
CA LEU A 112 1.01 -7.64 -13.26
C LEU A 112 1.97 -6.46 -13.38
N VAL A 113 1.78 -5.42 -12.58
CA VAL A 113 2.60 -4.21 -12.58
C VAL A 113 3.16 -3.97 -11.19
N ASP A 114 4.42 -3.55 -11.12
CA ASP A 114 4.98 -3.02 -9.88
C ASP A 114 4.50 -1.57 -9.72
N ILE A 115 3.97 -1.26 -8.54
CA ILE A 115 3.46 0.07 -8.21
C ILE A 115 4.20 0.71 -7.03
N ALA A 116 5.03 -0.07 -6.31
CA ALA A 116 5.72 0.42 -5.13
C ALA A 116 6.86 -0.52 -4.69
N GLN A 117 8.06 0.03 -4.60
CA GLN A 117 9.21 -0.63 -3.97
C GLN A 117 9.35 -0.20 -2.50
N VAL A 118 8.90 -1.04 -1.56
CA VAL A 118 8.94 -0.71 -0.13
C VAL A 118 10.32 -0.93 0.49
N PHE A 119 11.07 -1.93 0.02
CA PHE A 119 12.44 -2.19 0.44
C PHE A 119 13.42 -1.86 -0.68
N GLN A 120 14.44 -1.04 -0.42
CA GLN A 120 15.42 -0.66 -1.45
C GLN A 120 16.42 -1.77 -1.80
N ARG A 121 16.52 -2.80 -0.96
CA ARG A 121 17.42 -3.95 -1.14
C ARG A 121 16.68 -5.22 -0.74
N SER A 122 17.07 -6.35 -1.35
CA SER A 122 16.57 -7.65 -0.92
C SER A 122 16.98 -7.94 0.52
N GLY A 123 16.04 -8.50 1.28
CA GLY A 123 16.28 -9.04 2.62
C GLY A 123 16.57 -10.54 2.59
N MET A 124 16.67 -11.17 1.42
CA MET A 124 17.04 -12.58 1.31
C MET A 124 18.47 -12.79 1.81
N THR A 125 18.69 -13.85 2.57
CA THR A 125 20.00 -14.19 3.11
C THR A 125 20.11 -15.70 3.26
N GLU A 126 21.09 -16.30 2.58
CA GLU A 126 21.49 -17.67 2.81
C GLU A 126 22.24 -17.78 4.15
N VAL A 127 21.83 -18.73 4.97
CA VAL A 127 22.42 -18.98 6.28
C VAL A 127 23.13 -20.32 6.25
N THR A 128 24.36 -20.35 6.78
CA THR A 128 25.16 -21.56 6.94
C THR A 128 25.66 -21.67 8.39
N TRP A 129 25.94 -22.89 8.83
CA TRP A 129 26.59 -23.09 10.12
C TRP A 129 28.04 -22.62 10.06
N LYS A 130 28.48 -21.90 11.10
CA LYS A 130 29.80 -21.26 11.14
C LYS A 130 30.96 -22.25 10.98
N ASP A 131 30.83 -23.44 11.55
CA ASP A 131 31.82 -24.53 11.52
C ASP A 131 31.97 -25.21 10.15
N THR A 132 31.00 -25.05 9.24
CA THR A 132 31.08 -25.59 7.87
C THR A 132 32.08 -24.85 6.98
N GLY A 133 32.47 -23.62 7.36
CA GLY A 133 33.34 -22.76 6.55
C GLY A 133 32.69 -22.27 5.24
N LEU A 134 31.39 -22.49 5.04
CA LEU A 134 30.59 -22.07 3.88
C LEU A 134 30.23 -20.58 3.96
N ASN A 135 31.23 -19.71 3.79
CA ASN A 135 31.09 -18.25 3.94
C ASN A 135 31.06 -17.47 2.61
N THR A 136 30.99 -18.17 1.47
CA THR A 136 30.81 -17.55 0.15
C THR A 136 29.92 -18.44 -0.72
N ILE A 137 29.22 -17.84 -1.69
CA ILE A 137 28.36 -18.60 -2.63
C ILE A 137 29.15 -19.66 -3.40
N ALA A 138 30.38 -19.36 -3.84
CA ALA A 138 31.23 -20.31 -4.57
C ALA A 138 31.51 -21.61 -3.78
N LYS A 139 31.54 -21.55 -2.44
CA LYS A 139 31.76 -22.73 -1.59
C LYS A 139 30.53 -23.65 -1.51
N LEU A 140 29.37 -23.21 -1.98
CA LEU A 140 28.17 -24.04 -2.07
C LEU A 140 28.27 -25.08 -3.21
N ARG A 141 29.32 -25.05 -4.03
CA ARG A 141 29.53 -26.02 -5.11
C ARG A 141 29.48 -27.47 -4.60
N GLY A 142 28.63 -28.27 -5.26
CA GLY A 142 28.39 -29.66 -4.90
C GLY A 142 27.72 -29.86 -3.54
N LYS A 143 27.11 -28.82 -2.95
CA LYS A 143 26.34 -28.90 -1.71
C LYS A 143 24.84 -28.87 -2.01
N LYS A 144 24.05 -29.42 -1.10
CA LYS A 144 22.59 -29.27 -1.11
C LYS A 144 22.26 -27.92 -0.47
N VAL A 145 21.63 -27.04 -1.23
CA VAL A 145 21.21 -25.71 -0.77
C VAL A 145 19.70 -25.72 -0.60
N GLY A 146 19.24 -25.44 0.62
CA GLY A 146 17.82 -25.33 0.91
C GLY A 146 17.27 -24.00 0.39
N ASN A 147 16.12 -24.04 -0.28
CA ASN A 147 15.39 -22.84 -0.68
C ASN A 147 13.89 -23.11 -0.61
N TRP A 148 13.12 -22.08 -0.26
CA TRP A 148 11.68 -22.10 -0.36
C TRP A 148 11.26 -21.87 -1.81
N LEU A 149 10.76 -22.90 -2.49
CA LEU A 149 10.29 -22.77 -3.87
C LEU A 149 9.06 -21.85 -3.98
N GLY A 150 8.51 -21.65 -5.18
CA GLY A 150 7.42 -20.68 -5.38
C GLY A 150 7.90 -19.23 -5.52
N GLY A 151 9.12 -19.07 -6.04
CA GLY A 151 9.70 -17.80 -6.49
C GLY A 151 10.94 -17.35 -5.69
N ASN A 152 11.12 -17.81 -4.45
CA ASN A 152 12.32 -17.43 -3.67
C ASN A 152 13.63 -18.01 -4.26
N GLN A 153 13.54 -18.89 -5.27
CA GLN A 153 14.70 -19.45 -5.96
C GLN A 153 15.46 -18.46 -6.84
N TRP A 154 14.82 -17.40 -7.34
CA TRP A 154 15.41 -16.58 -8.39
C TRP A 154 16.67 -15.81 -7.94
N GLU A 155 16.67 -15.27 -6.72
CA GLU A 155 17.85 -14.58 -6.18
C GLU A 155 19.00 -15.55 -5.90
N LEU A 156 18.69 -16.72 -5.34
CA LEU A 156 19.68 -17.79 -5.15
C LEU A 156 20.27 -18.23 -6.50
N PHE A 157 19.43 -18.45 -7.50
CA PHE A 157 19.86 -18.88 -8.83
C PHE A 157 20.77 -17.83 -9.48
N ALA A 158 20.42 -16.54 -9.36
CA ALA A 158 21.28 -15.45 -9.82
C ALA A 158 22.62 -15.43 -9.09
N ALA A 159 22.64 -15.67 -7.77
CA ALA A 159 23.87 -15.75 -6.99
C ALA A 159 24.75 -16.95 -7.40
N LEU A 160 24.15 -18.13 -7.59
CA LEU A 160 24.83 -19.34 -8.02
C LEU A 160 25.41 -19.19 -9.43
N ALA A 161 24.62 -18.66 -10.38
CA ALA A 161 25.06 -18.38 -11.75
C ALA A 161 26.25 -17.40 -11.78
N ARG A 162 26.20 -16.35 -10.97
CA ARG A 162 27.31 -15.39 -10.82
C ARG A 162 28.59 -16.06 -10.29
N ALA A 163 28.47 -17.16 -9.56
CA ALA A 163 29.60 -17.97 -9.08
C ALA A 163 29.99 -19.11 -10.04
N GLY A 164 29.47 -19.11 -11.27
CA GLY A 164 29.75 -20.11 -12.31
C GLY A 164 29.19 -21.49 -11.98
N MET A 165 28.05 -21.55 -11.28
CA MET A 165 27.32 -22.78 -11.02
C MET A 165 26.03 -22.79 -11.83
N ASP A 166 25.64 -23.95 -12.34
CA ASP A 166 24.34 -24.15 -12.97
C ASP A 166 23.32 -24.53 -11.88
N PRO A 167 22.29 -23.69 -11.63
CA PRO A 167 21.25 -24.00 -10.66
C PRO A 167 20.14 -24.92 -11.20
N ILE A 168 20.20 -25.33 -12.47
CA ILE A 168 19.19 -26.15 -13.16
C ILE A 168 19.80 -27.47 -13.64
#